data_AF-A0A6J4N3E0-F1
#
_entry.id   AF-A0A6J4N3E0-F1
#
_cell.length_a   1.000
_cell.length_b   1.000
_cell.length_c   1.000
_cell.angle_alpha   90.00
_cell.angle_beta   90.00
_cell.angle_gamma   90.00
#
_symmetry.space_group_name_H-M   'P 1'
#
loop_
_entity.id
_entity.type
_entity.pdbx_description
1 polymer ?
#
loop_
_entity_poly.entity_id
_entity_poly.type
_entity_poly.pdbx_seq_one_letter_code
_entity_poly.pdbx_strand_id
1 'polypeptide(L)' 'MMGLEAGRQRSGVSNTMRSRIVRIGVKHLPQNELDKMLVAADFAPLKDKEVAFYYGGK' A
#
# COMPACT_ATOMS: atom_id res chain seq x y z
N MET A 1 -24.11 -14.52 -9.66
CA MET A 1 -23.25 -13.33 -9.48
C MET A 1 -21.84 -13.80 -9.13
N MET A 2 -21.08 -14.26 -10.13
CA MET A 2 -19.68 -14.67 -9.99
C MET A 2 -19.11 -14.72 -11.41
N GLY A 3 -18.72 -13.55 -11.93
CA GLY A 3 -18.33 -13.43 -13.35
C GLY A 3 -17.35 -12.31 -13.67
N LEU A 4 -16.97 -11.50 -12.67
CA LEU A 4 -16.06 -10.36 -12.85
C LEU A 4 -14.77 -10.50 -12.00
N GLU A 5 -14.59 -11.61 -11.29
CA GLU A 5 -13.45 -11.84 -10.38
C GLU A 5 -12.35 -12.75 -10.94
N ALA A 6 -12.47 -13.15 -12.20
CA ALA A 6 -11.52 -14.07 -12.87
C ALA A 6 -10.46 -13.36 -13.73
N GLY A 7 -10.64 -12.06 -14.05
CA GLY A 7 -9.73 -11.29 -14.91
C GLY A 7 -8.69 -10.45 -14.17
N ARG A 8 -8.71 -10.42 -12.83
CA ARG A 8 -7.72 -9.67 -12.07
C ARG A 8 -6.49 -10.57 -11.92
N GLN A 9 -5.39 -10.27 -12.61
CA GLN A 9 -4.10 -10.90 -12.34
C GLN A 9 -3.79 -10.70 -10.85
N ARG A 10 -4.04 -11.73 -10.04
CA ARG A 10 -3.89 -11.66 -8.59
C ARG A 10 -2.41 -11.76 -8.32
N SER A 11 -1.73 -10.61 -8.34
CA SER A 11 -0.47 -10.41 -7.61
C SER A 11 -0.74 -10.47 -6.09
N GLY A 12 -1.37 -11.56 -5.63
CA GLY A 12 -1.94 -11.69 -4.29
C GLY A 12 -0.85 -11.60 -3.23
N VAL A 13 0.33 -12.12 -3.53
CA VAL A 13 1.51 -12.02 -2.66
C VAL A 13 2.02 -10.58 -2.59
N SER A 14 2.25 -9.89 -3.71
CA SER A 14 2.79 -8.51 -3.66
C SER A 14 1.80 -7.52 -3.07
N ASN A 15 0.48 -7.67 -3.32
CA ASN A 15 -0.53 -6.82 -2.68
C ASN A 15 -0.64 -7.06 -1.17
N THR A 16 -0.57 -8.32 -0.71
CA THR A 16 -0.62 -8.63 0.73
C THR A 16 0.66 -8.21 1.44
N MET A 17 1.82 -8.38 0.80
CA MET A 17 3.11 -7.92 1.30
C MET A 17 3.16 -6.39 1.40
N ARG A 18 2.77 -5.66 0.33
CA ARG A 18 2.68 -4.19 0.35
C ARG A 18 1.76 -3.70 1.47
N SER A 19 0.57 -4.30 1.60
CA SER A 19 -0.38 -3.94 2.66
C SER A 19 0.19 -4.16 4.06
N ARG A 20 1.00 -5.21 4.26
CA ARG A 20 1.69 -5.46 5.53
C ARG A 20 2.77 -4.40 5.79
N ILE A 21 3.59 -4.08 4.78
CA ILE A 21 4.63 -3.04 4.88
C ILE A 21 4.00 -1.69 5.23
N VAL A 22 2.96 -1.27 4.51
CA VAL A 22 2.26 0.01 4.77
C VAL A 22 1.72 0.05 6.20
N ARG A 23 0.99 -0.98 6.66
CA ARG A 23 0.39 -1.00 8.01
C ARG A 23 1.39 -0.93 9.16
N ILE A 24 2.61 -1.44 8.94
CA ILE A 24 3.69 -1.37 9.93
C ILE A 24 4.41 -0.02 9.79
N GLY A 25 4.79 0.36 8.57
CA GLY A 25 5.56 1.56 8.29
C GLY A 25 4.90 2.85 8.76
N VAL A 26 3.58 3.00 8.57
CA VAL A 26 2.84 4.22 8.99
C VAL A 26 2.87 4.48 10.49
N LYS A 27 3.22 3.48 11.31
CA LYS A 27 3.36 3.63 12.76
C LYS A 27 4.70 4.23 13.18
N HIS A 28 5.69 4.18 12.29
CA HIS A 28 7.10 4.44 12.63
C HIS A 28 7.76 5.48 11.73
N LEU A 29 7.25 5.68 10.52
CA LEU A 29 7.86 6.51 9.49
C LEU A 29 6.94 7.67 9.08
N PRO A 30 7.49 8.83 8.71
CA PRO A 30 6.72 9.86 8.02
C PRO A 30 6.35 9.41 6.61
N GLN A 31 5.29 10.01 6.06
CA GLN A 31 4.75 9.67 4.73
C GLN A 31 5.84 9.64 3.64
N ASN A 32 6.68 10.67 3.57
CA ASN A 32 7.71 10.81 2.54
C ASN A 32 8.77 9.71 2.59
N GLU A 33 9.11 9.21 3.78
CA GLU A 33 10.11 8.16 3.99
C GLU A 33 9.53 6.79 3.66
N LEU A 34 8.29 6.52 4.11
CA LEU A 34 7.58 5.30 3.74
C LEU A 34 7.38 5.20 2.21
N ASP A 35 7.06 6.31 1.55
CA ASP A 35 6.89 6.35 0.10
C ASP A 35 8.18 5.99 -0.65
N LYS A 36 9.31 6.58 -0.24
CA LYS A 36 10.63 6.26 -0.80
C LYS A 36 10.99 4.79 -0.61
N MET A 37 10.72 4.22 0.56
CA MET A 37 10.99 2.81 0.85
C MET A 37 10.13 1.87 0.00
N LEU A 38 8.86 2.22 -0.24
CA LEU A 38 7.98 1.44 -1.12
C LEU A 38 8.53 1.41 -2.55
N VAL A 39 8.87 2.57 -3.11
CA VAL A 39 9.42 2.67 -4.47
C VAL A 39 10.76 1.94 -4.59
N ALA A 40 11.65 2.09 -3.59
CA ALA A 40 12.93 1.39 -3.55
C ALA A 40 12.80 -0.14 -3.51
N ALA A 41 11.67 -0.65 -3.00
CA ALA A 41 11.34 -2.07 -2.92
C ALA A 41 10.42 -2.54 -4.06
N ASP A 42 10.31 -1.77 -5.16
CA ASP A 42 9.46 -2.05 -6.33
C ASP A 42 7.96 -2.16 -6.00
N PHE A 43 7.53 -1.50 -4.93
CA PHE A 43 6.11 -1.35 -4.60
C PHE A 43 5.58 0.01 -5.04
N ALA A 44 4.31 0.01 -5.41
CA ALA A 44 3.59 1.27 -5.65
C ALA A 44 3.66 2.17 -4.39
N PRO A 45 3.89 3.48 -4.56
CA PRO A 45 3.88 4.46 -3.48
C PRO A 45 2.52 4.50 -2.78
N LEU A 46 2.41 5.24 -1.67
CA LEU A 46 1.14 5.41 -0.96
C LEU A 46 0.12 6.09 -1.87
N LYS A 47 -1.09 5.55 -1.90
CA LYS A 47 -2.23 6.16 -2.62
C LYS A 47 -2.77 7.32 -1.80
N ASP A 48 -3.39 8.31 -2.45
CA ASP A 48 -3.97 9.47 -1.77
C ASP A 48 -4.95 9.08 -0.65
N LYS A 49 -5.75 8.05 -0.87
CA LYS A 49 -6.67 7.51 0.16
C LYS A 49 -5.93 6.89 1.35
N GLU A 50 -4.78 6.27 1.13
CA GLU A 50 -3.94 5.70 2.21
C GLU A 50 -3.27 6.84 2.98
N VAL A 51 -2.81 7.88 2.27
CA VAL A 51 -2.27 9.10 2.88
C VAL A 51 -3.31 9.79 3.74
N ALA A 52 -4.50 10.06 3.20
CA ALA A 52 -5.59 10.69 3.94
C ALA A 52 -6.00 9.86 5.18
N PHE A 53 -6.06 8.54 5.05
CA PHE A 53 -6.43 7.64 6.16
C PHE A 53 -5.37 7.58 7.27
N TYR A 54 -4.08 7.44 6.93
CA TYR A 54 -3.02 7.23 7.91
C TYR A 54 -2.35 8.51 8.42
N TYR A 55 -2.32 9.57 7.60
CA TYR A 55 -1.61 10.83 7.89
C TYR A 55 -2.51 12.07 7.87
N GLY A 56 -3.75 11.97 7.35
CA GLY A 56 -4.67 13.12 7.25
C GLY A 56 -5.38 13.52 8.54
N GLY A 57 -5.24 12.75 9.62
CA GLY A 57 -5.82 13.01 10.94
C GLY A 57 -4.87 13.63 11.95
N LYS A 58 -3.82 14.33 11.49
CA LYS A 58 -2.82 14.97 12.34
C LYS A 58 -2.89 16.49 12.23
#